data_AF-A0A1I0INY4-F1
#
_entry.id   AF-A0A1I0INY4-F1
#
_cell.length_a   1.000
_cell.length_b   1.000
_cell.length_c   1.000
_cell.angle_alpha   90.00
_cell.angle_beta   90.00
_cell.angle_gamma   90.00
#
_symmetry.space_group_name_H-M   'P 1'
#
loop_
_entity.id
_entity.type
_entity.pdbx_description
1 polymer ?
#
loop_
_entity_poly.entity_id
_entity_poly.type
_entity_poly.pdbx_seq_one_letter_code
_entity_poly.pdbx_strand_id
1 'polypeptide(L)'
;MTNLLELHGRPIYKVSMGRFNKNAAGRQLLDAFREKGWLVVNKHCPDNQGQLFMTGIQNGDYVYSCAGSVQLWGIYRVEQDWADLPVELADLITDSKNWIYRQAKIIAVPVREDLQGLNKHLSWWAPSGYRTVALVNNLTKANVDLFEPYFALQLVPGTRTKPIIQPMISARFPNPNIILYGPPGTGKTRSTLELAYEILTGKQDYSYADAQKLFQEELGNRLEFVTFHQSFTYEDFVQGFRPKVIKGQMVFEKSDGVFYRIAQRARQEMISGHSKAKSSKVEAQELIFTPDQPLLTPFEQALHQLVKGPKDSNGYVFVSRENAKFPVTVDFVSRTVSFRRGLKQKAKQDKNVSFTTLNRWYNDQSNVPNPNGTQLYYQYIAKRLRELSKQPDNTSPATTISDFEQSESEQQNTIQNYVLIIDEINRANIARVFGELITLLEKDKRLGGSNTLPVTLPSGEQGFTVPANLYLIGTMNTADRSLALLDIALRRRFEFRPLYPRYDVFGKMKDDRKDTLQKLNAEIVRQKSRDFQIGHAYFLDPEESLESIFNGKVIPLLYEYFLNDEPKVQALLRTAGVTTHVDQSVGLRYGPAGPATR
;
A
#
# COMPACT_ATOMS: atom_id res chain seq x y z
N MET A 1 26.35 -12.57 36.72
CA MET A 1 26.60 -12.62 35.26
C MET A 1 25.31 -13.13 34.64
N THR A 2 24.62 -12.30 33.86
CA THR A 2 23.35 -12.70 33.21
C THR A 2 23.68 -13.62 32.06
N ASN A 3 23.11 -14.82 32.03
CA ASN A 3 23.33 -15.75 30.92
C ASN A 3 22.57 -15.24 29.69
N LEU A 4 23.14 -15.40 28.50
CA LEU A 4 22.53 -14.94 27.25
C LEU A 4 21.95 -16.13 26.49
N LEU A 5 20.70 -16.02 26.04
CA LEU A 5 20.03 -17.04 25.23
C LEU A 5 19.58 -16.42 23.90
N GLU A 6 20.16 -16.91 22.82
CA GLU A 6 19.89 -16.43 21.46
C GLU A 6 18.68 -17.15 20.84
N LEU A 7 17.65 -16.39 20.46
CA LEU A 7 16.41 -16.94 19.91
C LEU A 7 16.53 -17.38 18.44
N HIS A 8 17.67 -17.21 17.78
CA HIS A 8 17.88 -17.55 16.35
C HIS A 8 16.75 -17.04 15.43
N GLY A 9 16.26 -15.83 15.71
CA GLY A 9 15.13 -15.16 15.05
C GLY A 9 13.79 -15.91 15.12
N ARG A 10 13.64 -16.87 16.03
CA ARG A 10 12.36 -17.51 16.35
C ARG A 10 11.58 -16.67 17.37
N PRO A 11 10.25 -16.57 17.25
CA PRO A 11 9.44 -15.88 18.25
C PRO A 11 9.47 -16.61 19.59
N ILE A 12 9.19 -15.87 20.66
CA ILE A 12 8.89 -16.43 21.97
C ILE A 12 7.44 -16.12 22.35
N TYR A 13 6.72 -17.14 22.79
CA TYR A 13 5.32 -17.04 23.21
C TYR A 13 5.17 -17.28 24.71
N LYS A 14 4.11 -16.72 25.29
CA LYS A 14 3.57 -17.05 26.61
C LYS A 14 2.59 -18.19 26.47
N VAL A 15 2.65 -19.18 27.36
CA VAL A 15 1.61 -20.21 27.51
C VAL A 15 1.22 -20.39 28.98
N SER A 16 -0.03 -20.07 29.34
CA SER A 16 -0.58 -20.31 30.69
C SER A 16 -1.39 -21.60 30.72
N MET A 17 -0.86 -22.62 31.39
CA MET A 17 -1.31 -24.01 31.32
C MET A 17 -2.48 -24.34 32.26
N GLY A 18 -3.39 -23.44 32.63
CA GLY A 18 -4.50 -23.82 33.53
C GLY A 18 -4.21 -23.67 35.03
N ARG A 19 -5.25 -23.81 35.86
CA ARG A 19 -5.19 -23.84 37.34
C ARG A 19 -5.01 -25.27 37.87
N PHE A 20 -3.96 -25.95 37.48
CA PHE A 20 -3.69 -27.30 37.97
C PHE A 20 -3.05 -27.34 39.37
N ASN A 21 -2.47 -26.23 39.83
CA ASN A 21 -1.77 -26.19 41.12
C ASN A 21 -2.69 -26.09 42.36
N LYS A 22 -4.02 -26.14 42.19
CA LYS A 22 -4.99 -25.96 43.29
C LYS A 22 -5.18 -27.19 44.18
N ASN A 23 -4.99 -28.39 43.66
CA ASN A 23 -5.20 -29.65 44.40
C ASN A 23 -4.02 -30.60 44.19
N ALA A 24 -3.97 -31.70 44.96
CA ALA A 24 -2.86 -32.67 44.88
C ALA A 24 -2.82 -33.38 43.52
N ALA A 25 -3.99 -33.78 42.99
CA ALA A 25 -4.11 -34.44 41.70
C ALA A 25 -3.63 -33.57 40.53
N GLY A 26 -3.98 -32.28 40.52
CA GLY A 26 -3.51 -31.35 39.49
C GLY A 26 -2.01 -31.07 39.58
N ARG A 27 -1.41 -31.06 40.77
CA ARG A 27 0.06 -30.97 40.92
C ARG A 27 0.77 -32.19 40.35
N GLN A 28 0.26 -33.39 40.61
CA GLN A 28 0.79 -34.63 40.00
C GLN A 28 0.69 -34.61 38.47
N LEU A 29 -0.39 -34.06 37.91
CA LEU A 29 -0.51 -33.86 36.46
C LEU A 29 0.54 -32.87 35.93
N LEU A 30 0.81 -31.78 36.66
CA LEU A 30 1.84 -30.84 36.27
C LEU A 30 3.23 -31.50 36.24
N ASP A 31 3.54 -32.32 37.24
CA ASP A 31 4.81 -33.06 37.28
C ASP A 31 4.91 -34.04 36.10
N ALA A 32 3.83 -34.77 35.81
CA ALA A 32 3.76 -35.66 34.64
C ALA A 32 3.93 -34.90 33.30
N PHE A 33 3.37 -33.70 33.17
CA PHE A 33 3.59 -32.86 31.99
C PHE A 33 5.05 -32.40 31.91
N ARG A 34 5.67 -32.06 33.03
CA ARG A 34 7.09 -31.67 33.07
C ARG A 34 8.00 -32.81 32.65
N GLU A 35 7.77 -34.02 33.17
CA GLU A 35 8.54 -35.22 32.83
C GLU A 35 8.44 -35.58 31.34
N LYS A 36 7.25 -35.39 30.75
CA LYS A 36 7.02 -35.64 29.33
C LYS A 36 7.39 -34.46 28.42
N GLY A 37 7.77 -33.31 28.98
CA GLY A 37 8.04 -32.08 28.22
C GLY A 37 6.80 -31.55 27.52
N TRP A 38 5.62 -31.64 28.14
CA TRP A 38 4.36 -31.25 27.54
C TRP A 38 3.90 -29.87 28.00
N LEU A 39 3.67 -28.99 27.03
CA LEU A 39 2.95 -27.73 27.23
C LEU A 39 1.47 -27.99 26.95
N VAL A 40 0.59 -27.71 27.90
CA VAL A 40 -0.84 -28.06 27.80
C VAL A 40 -1.76 -26.84 27.83
N VAL A 41 -2.76 -26.83 26.95
CA VAL A 41 -3.74 -25.74 26.83
C VAL A 41 -5.12 -26.32 26.50
N ASN A 42 -6.19 -25.62 26.88
CA ASN A 42 -7.54 -25.97 26.45
C ASN A 42 -7.86 -25.35 25.07
N LYS A 43 -8.45 -26.11 24.13
CA LYS A 43 -8.82 -25.67 22.77
C LYS A 43 -9.68 -24.40 22.76
N HIS A 44 -10.54 -24.22 23.76
CA HIS A 44 -11.49 -23.10 23.86
C HIS A 44 -11.01 -21.97 24.79
N CYS A 45 -9.71 -21.62 24.74
CA CYS A 45 -9.26 -20.40 25.43
C CYS A 45 -9.97 -19.15 24.88
N PRO A 46 -10.19 -18.10 25.71
CA PRO A 46 -10.77 -16.83 25.26
C PRO A 46 -10.02 -16.23 24.04
N ASP A 47 -10.72 -15.45 23.22
CA ASP A 47 -10.17 -14.66 22.11
C ASP A 47 -9.33 -15.48 21.10
N ASN A 48 -9.78 -16.70 20.75
CA ASN A 48 -9.10 -17.61 19.81
C ASN A 48 -7.65 -17.99 20.21
N GLN A 49 -7.26 -17.81 21.46
CA GLN A 49 -5.88 -18.09 21.91
C GLN A 49 -5.53 -19.59 21.88
N GLY A 50 -6.53 -20.47 21.93
CA GLY A 50 -6.33 -21.91 21.68
C GLY A 50 -5.91 -22.19 20.23
N GLN A 51 -6.41 -21.40 19.28
CA GLN A 51 -5.99 -21.47 17.88
C GLN A 51 -4.55 -20.97 17.72
N LEU A 52 -4.14 -19.94 18.46
CA LEU A 52 -2.73 -19.49 18.49
C LEU A 52 -1.78 -20.62 18.94
N PHE A 53 -2.17 -21.43 19.94
CA PHE A 53 -1.40 -22.60 20.35
C PHE A 53 -1.36 -23.70 19.29
N MET A 54 -2.49 -23.97 18.63
CA MET A 54 -2.59 -25.00 17.60
C MET A 54 -1.86 -24.63 16.33
N THR A 55 -2.09 -23.43 15.81
CA THR A 55 -1.63 -23.06 14.47
C THR A 55 -0.56 -21.97 14.46
N GLY A 56 -0.44 -21.11 15.47
CA GLY A 56 0.55 -20.03 15.46
C GLY A 56 1.90 -20.35 16.08
N ILE A 57 1.98 -21.32 16.99
CA ILE A 57 3.25 -21.79 17.56
C ILE A 57 3.79 -22.91 16.67
N GLN A 58 5.00 -22.76 16.14
CA GLN A 58 5.63 -23.74 15.25
C GLN A 58 6.78 -24.49 15.91
N ASN A 59 7.17 -25.62 15.31
CA ASN A 59 8.36 -26.37 15.72
C ASN A 59 9.62 -25.49 15.64
N GLY A 60 10.37 -25.49 16.73
CA GLY A 60 11.56 -24.66 16.92
C GLY A 60 11.30 -23.28 17.52
N ASP A 61 10.05 -22.87 17.72
CA ASP A 61 9.72 -21.63 18.43
C ASP A 61 9.93 -21.77 19.94
N TYR A 62 10.11 -20.64 20.60
CA TYR A 62 10.32 -20.60 22.05
C TYR A 62 9.00 -20.32 22.76
N VAL A 63 8.84 -20.91 23.94
CA VAL A 63 7.68 -20.67 24.80
C VAL A 63 8.19 -20.52 26.22
N TYR A 64 7.78 -19.47 26.94
CA TYR A 64 7.80 -19.54 28.39
C TYR A 64 6.41 -19.83 28.92
N SER A 65 6.33 -20.69 29.92
CA SER A 65 5.07 -21.18 30.44
C SER A 65 4.84 -20.81 31.89
N CYS A 66 3.56 -20.68 32.24
CA CYS A 66 3.08 -20.43 33.58
C CYS A 66 2.09 -21.53 34.00
N ALA A 67 2.12 -21.94 35.27
CA ALA A 67 1.00 -22.67 35.88
C ALA A 67 -0.03 -21.64 36.38
N GLY A 68 -0.99 -21.31 35.52
CA GLY A 68 -2.01 -20.30 35.82
C GLY A 68 -1.41 -18.90 36.03
N SER A 69 -2.00 -18.10 36.93
CA SER A 69 -1.56 -16.73 37.23
C SER A 69 -0.69 -16.63 38.49
N VAL A 70 -0.06 -17.73 38.90
CA VAL A 70 0.59 -17.82 40.23
C VAL A 70 2.04 -18.30 40.17
N GLN A 71 2.44 -19.04 39.12
CA GLN A 71 3.78 -19.64 39.07
C GLN A 71 4.36 -19.64 37.65
N LEU A 72 5.62 -19.20 37.51
CA LEU A 72 6.44 -19.45 36.32
C LEU A 72 6.93 -20.88 36.33
N TRP A 73 7.03 -21.47 35.15
CA TRP A 73 7.39 -22.88 35.05
C TRP A 73 8.68 -23.11 34.29
N GLY A 74 8.87 -22.49 33.13
CA GLY A 74 10.07 -22.72 32.34
C GLY A 74 10.05 -21.99 31.00
N ILE A 75 11.22 -21.94 30.35
CA ILE A 75 11.39 -21.62 28.94
C ILE A 75 11.64 -22.93 28.20
N TYR A 76 10.95 -23.11 27.09
CA TYR A 76 10.91 -24.31 26.29
C TYR A 76 11.13 -23.98 24.82
N ARG A 77 11.58 -24.98 24.07
CA ARG A 77 11.64 -24.97 22.61
C ARG A 77 10.73 -26.06 22.09
N VAL A 78 9.77 -25.69 21.25
CA VAL A 78 8.76 -26.63 20.71
C VAL A 78 9.42 -27.62 19.77
N GLU A 79 9.14 -28.90 19.94
CA GLU A 79 9.73 -29.98 19.12
C GLU A 79 8.73 -30.58 18.14
N GLN A 80 7.45 -30.65 18.53
CA GLN A 80 6.41 -31.30 17.73
C GLN A 80 5.13 -30.46 17.63
N ASP A 81 4.33 -30.81 16.61
CA ASP A 81 2.99 -30.27 16.44
C ASP A 81 2.07 -30.64 17.60
N TRP A 82 0.96 -29.92 17.70
CA TRP A 82 0.02 -30.17 18.77
C TRP A 82 -0.72 -31.49 18.55
N ALA A 83 -1.09 -32.14 19.65
CA ALA A 83 -1.93 -33.33 19.65
C ALA A 83 -2.98 -33.24 20.77
N ASP A 84 -4.03 -34.03 20.64
CA ASP A 84 -5.02 -34.19 21.71
C ASP A 84 -4.37 -34.86 22.92
N LEU A 85 -4.69 -34.35 24.12
CA LEU A 85 -4.19 -34.93 25.35
C LEU A 85 -4.74 -36.37 25.48
N PRO A 86 -3.90 -37.38 25.79
CA PRO A 86 -4.37 -38.76 25.92
C PRO A 86 -5.51 -38.90 26.91
N VAL A 87 -6.50 -39.72 26.57
CA VAL A 87 -7.77 -39.86 27.33
C VAL A 87 -7.52 -40.18 28.80
N GLU A 88 -6.55 -41.04 29.11
CA GLU A 88 -6.16 -41.43 30.48
C GLU A 88 -5.74 -40.25 31.37
N LEU A 89 -5.09 -39.24 30.80
CA LEU A 89 -4.70 -38.01 31.51
C LEU A 89 -5.77 -36.94 31.44
N ALA A 90 -6.54 -36.95 30.35
CA ALA A 90 -7.64 -36.04 30.14
C ALA A 90 -8.76 -36.28 31.16
N ASP A 91 -9.06 -37.53 31.52
CA ASP A 91 -10.11 -37.90 32.49
C ASP A 91 -9.85 -37.38 33.93
N LEU A 92 -8.61 -36.97 34.21
CA LEU A 92 -8.22 -36.32 35.47
C LEU A 92 -8.49 -34.80 35.46
N ILE A 93 -9.03 -34.25 34.36
CA ILE A 93 -9.22 -32.83 34.11
C ILE A 93 -10.66 -32.57 33.64
N THR A 94 -11.28 -31.50 34.14
CA THR A 94 -12.61 -31.04 33.67
C THR A 94 -12.55 -30.63 32.19
N ASP A 95 -13.54 -31.05 31.40
CA ASP A 95 -13.61 -30.90 29.93
C ASP A 95 -12.46 -31.60 29.18
N SER A 96 -12.13 -32.83 29.62
CA SER A 96 -11.05 -33.71 29.15
C SER A 96 -10.81 -33.67 27.64
N LYS A 97 -11.88 -33.79 26.84
CA LYS A 97 -11.85 -33.84 25.36
C LYS A 97 -11.32 -32.56 24.67
N ASN A 98 -11.21 -31.47 25.42
CA ASN A 98 -10.85 -30.15 24.89
C ASN A 98 -9.41 -29.75 25.24
N TRP A 99 -8.60 -30.63 25.83
CA TRP A 99 -7.20 -30.32 26.14
C TRP A 99 -6.25 -30.85 25.07
N ILE A 100 -5.30 -30.00 24.71
CA ILE A 100 -4.26 -30.27 23.72
C ILE A 100 -2.89 -30.04 24.35
N TYR A 101 -1.88 -30.71 23.81
CA TYR A 101 -0.51 -30.52 24.23
C TYR A 101 0.43 -30.34 23.05
N ARG A 102 1.59 -29.73 23.31
CA ARG A 102 2.75 -29.73 22.42
C ARG A 102 3.95 -30.29 23.17
N GLN A 103 4.71 -31.17 22.53
CA GLN A 103 5.99 -31.61 23.06
C GLN A 103 7.02 -30.50 22.85
N ALA A 104 7.72 -30.15 23.94
CA ALA A 104 8.70 -29.09 23.97
C ALA A 104 9.85 -29.46 24.91
N LYS A 105 11.07 -29.15 24.48
CA LYS A 105 12.28 -29.35 25.25
C LYS A 105 12.51 -28.18 26.18
N ILE A 106 12.79 -28.46 27.45
CA ILE A 106 13.13 -27.41 28.41
C ILE A 106 14.49 -26.79 28.06
N ILE A 107 14.55 -25.47 28.03
CA ILE A 107 15.75 -24.67 27.75
C ILE A 107 16.24 -24.01 29.04
N ALA A 108 15.32 -23.51 29.86
CA ALA A 108 15.66 -22.89 31.13
C ALA A 108 14.55 -23.08 32.16
N VAL A 109 14.95 -23.24 33.42
CA VAL A 109 14.07 -23.23 34.58
C VAL A 109 14.14 -21.87 35.26
N PRO A 110 13.03 -21.37 35.83
CA PRO A 110 13.04 -20.12 36.57
C PRO A 110 13.90 -20.25 37.85
N VAL A 111 14.69 -19.23 38.14
CA VAL A 111 15.40 -19.05 39.43
C VAL A 111 14.41 -18.59 40.50
N ARG A 112 13.34 -17.89 40.09
CA ARG A 112 12.24 -17.46 40.93
C ARG A 112 10.91 -17.86 40.30
N GLU A 113 10.17 -18.73 40.97
CA GLU A 113 8.91 -19.28 40.44
C GLU A 113 7.68 -18.41 40.74
N ASP A 114 7.71 -17.59 41.79
CA ASP A 114 6.56 -16.76 42.16
C ASP A 114 6.38 -15.55 41.23
N LEU A 115 5.14 -15.09 41.06
CA LEU A 115 4.79 -13.98 40.16
C LEU A 115 4.65 -12.62 40.88
N GLN A 116 5.23 -12.46 42.07
CA GLN A 116 5.09 -11.20 42.80
C GLN A 116 5.77 -10.05 42.04
N GLY A 117 5.00 -9.02 41.69
CA GLY A 117 5.45 -7.86 40.91
C GLY A 117 4.98 -7.89 39.45
N LEU A 118 5.09 -9.03 38.77
CA LEU A 118 4.66 -9.24 37.38
C LEU A 118 3.17 -9.00 37.13
N ASN A 119 2.32 -9.27 38.14
CA ASN A 119 0.87 -9.10 38.07
C ASN A 119 0.41 -7.63 37.92
N LYS A 120 1.31 -6.65 38.10
CA LYS A 120 1.03 -5.22 37.93
C LYS A 120 1.27 -4.72 36.50
N HIS A 121 1.87 -5.52 35.62
CA HIS A 121 2.20 -5.13 34.26
C HIS A 121 0.98 -5.36 33.35
N LEU A 122 0.48 -4.30 32.68
CA LEU A 122 -0.66 -4.35 31.76
C LEU A 122 -0.34 -4.96 30.38
N SER A 123 0.83 -5.58 30.21
CA SER A 123 1.25 -6.16 28.92
C SER A 123 0.62 -7.54 28.72
N TRP A 124 0.17 -7.85 27.50
CA TRP A 124 -0.54 -9.10 27.20
C TRP A 124 0.30 -10.36 27.44
N TRP A 125 1.63 -10.22 27.33
CA TRP A 125 2.62 -11.23 27.69
C TRP A 125 2.95 -11.25 29.19
N ALA A 126 2.51 -10.31 30.02
CA ALA A 126 2.70 -10.47 31.46
C ALA A 126 1.95 -11.74 31.93
N PRO A 127 2.47 -12.53 32.89
CA PRO A 127 1.78 -13.67 33.48
C PRO A 127 0.38 -13.28 34.01
N SER A 128 -0.64 -13.54 33.20
CA SER A 128 -2.02 -13.09 33.43
C SER A 128 -3.00 -14.11 32.85
N GLY A 129 -4.12 -14.31 33.55
CA GLY A 129 -5.14 -15.30 33.17
C GLY A 129 -4.71 -16.75 33.39
N TYR A 130 -5.70 -17.64 33.32
CA TYR A 130 -5.50 -19.06 33.66
C TYR A 130 -5.38 -19.96 32.43
N ARG A 131 -5.65 -19.45 31.23
CA ARG A 131 -5.69 -20.20 29.97
C ARG A 131 -5.42 -19.23 28.83
N THR A 132 -4.18 -18.75 28.73
CA THR A 132 -3.81 -17.68 27.81
C THR A 132 -2.57 -18.02 27.01
N VAL A 133 -2.60 -17.65 25.73
CA VAL A 133 -1.47 -17.77 24.82
C VAL A 133 -1.25 -16.44 24.14
N ALA A 134 -0.01 -15.95 24.12
CA ALA A 134 0.31 -14.62 23.61
C ALA A 134 1.73 -14.55 23.04
N LEU A 135 1.93 -13.78 21.99
CA LEU A 135 3.28 -13.46 21.49
C LEU A 135 3.95 -12.42 22.42
N VAL A 136 5.23 -12.62 22.74
CA VAL A 136 6.04 -11.57 23.38
C VAL A 136 6.45 -10.55 22.33
N ASN A 137 5.66 -9.50 22.20
CA ASN A 137 5.84 -8.45 21.19
C ASN A 137 6.90 -7.39 21.56
N ASN A 138 7.39 -7.37 22.80
CA ASN A 138 8.43 -6.44 23.26
C ASN A 138 9.48 -7.19 24.10
N LEU A 139 10.46 -7.79 23.41
CA LEU A 139 11.49 -8.60 24.04
C LEU A 139 12.39 -7.78 24.98
N THR A 140 12.72 -6.53 24.63
CA THR A 140 13.52 -5.64 25.49
C THR A 140 12.86 -5.42 26.83
N LYS A 141 11.56 -5.08 26.83
CA LYS A 141 10.79 -4.91 28.07
C LYS A 141 10.64 -6.24 28.82
N ALA A 142 10.39 -7.33 28.11
CA ALA A 142 10.26 -8.65 28.73
C ALA A 142 11.58 -9.14 29.34
N ASN A 143 12.74 -8.77 28.80
CA ASN A 143 14.04 -9.07 29.41
C ASN A 143 14.16 -8.40 30.77
N VAL A 144 13.92 -7.08 30.82
CA VAL A 144 14.01 -6.29 32.06
C VAL A 144 12.98 -6.74 33.09
N ASP A 145 11.74 -6.97 32.67
CA ASP A 145 10.63 -7.22 33.59
C ASP A 145 10.51 -8.70 34.01
N LEU A 146 10.95 -9.65 33.17
CA LEU A 146 10.68 -11.09 33.34
C LEU A 146 11.92 -11.97 33.20
N PHE A 147 12.62 -11.95 32.07
CA PHE A 147 13.64 -12.96 31.80
C PHE A 147 14.90 -12.78 32.67
N GLU A 148 15.36 -11.54 32.86
CA GLU A 148 16.52 -11.29 33.70
C GLU A 148 16.22 -11.55 35.18
N PRO A 149 15.12 -11.04 35.79
CA PRO A 149 14.90 -11.23 37.22
C PRO A 149 14.44 -12.64 37.61
N TYR A 150 13.71 -13.34 36.73
CA TYR A 150 13.09 -14.63 37.07
C TYR A 150 13.78 -15.84 36.46
N PHE A 151 14.55 -15.66 35.38
CA PHE A 151 15.30 -16.75 34.74
C PHE A 151 16.82 -16.52 34.77
N ALA A 152 17.30 -15.38 35.26
CA ALA A 152 18.71 -14.96 35.16
C ALA A 152 19.23 -15.02 33.71
N LEU A 153 18.33 -14.79 32.74
CA LEU A 153 18.59 -14.90 31.31
C LEU A 153 18.23 -13.61 30.58
N GLN A 154 19.08 -13.21 29.65
CA GLN A 154 18.77 -12.20 28.67
C GLN A 154 18.51 -12.88 27.32
N LEU A 155 17.28 -12.75 26.81
CA LEU A 155 16.93 -13.25 25.49
C LEU A 155 17.33 -12.22 24.43
N VAL A 156 18.13 -12.64 23.45
CA VAL A 156 18.42 -11.79 22.30
C VAL A 156 17.74 -12.36 21.06
N PRO A 157 17.15 -11.51 20.19
CA PRO A 157 16.60 -11.95 18.92
C PRO A 157 17.79 -12.31 18.05
N GLY A 158 18.17 -13.59 18.05
CA GLY A 158 19.30 -14.04 17.25
C GLY A 158 19.13 -13.64 15.80
N THR A 159 20.25 -13.39 15.12
CA THR A 159 20.20 -13.21 13.67
C THR A 159 19.71 -14.53 13.08
N ARG A 160 18.42 -14.60 12.73
CA ARG A 160 18.04 -15.42 11.59
C ARG A 160 19.05 -15.03 10.51
N THR A 161 19.86 -15.97 10.03
CA THR A 161 20.07 -16.02 8.59
C THR A 161 18.66 -16.07 8.03
N LYS A 162 18.08 -14.88 7.80
CA LYS A 162 16.89 -14.72 7.01
C LYS A 162 17.17 -15.64 5.81
N PRO A 163 16.25 -16.55 5.38
CA PRO A 163 16.22 -16.77 3.95
C PRO A 163 16.21 -15.35 3.42
N ILE A 164 17.31 -14.94 2.76
CA ILE A 164 17.43 -13.61 2.23
C ILE A 164 16.11 -13.46 1.49
N ILE A 165 15.20 -12.63 2.01
CA ILE A 165 14.19 -12.06 1.16
C ILE A 165 15.11 -11.26 0.28
N GLN A 166 15.56 -11.88 -0.82
CA GLN A 166 16.21 -11.15 -1.87
C GLN A 166 15.14 -10.13 -2.16
N PRO A 167 15.41 -8.85 -1.86
CA PRO A 167 14.44 -7.85 -2.20
C PRO A 167 14.15 -8.13 -3.67
N MET A 168 12.90 -8.37 -4.06
CA MET A 168 12.49 -8.12 -5.44
C MET A 168 12.51 -6.60 -5.69
N ILE A 169 13.57 -5.95 -5.23
CA ILE A 169 14.08 -4.77 -5.85
C ILE A 169 14.63 -5.32 -7.14
N SER A 170 13.87 -5.09 -8.21
CA SER A 170 14.31 -5.40 -9.56
C SER A 170 15.79 -5.06 -9.65
N ALA A 171 16.64 -6.01 -10.07
CA ALA A 171 18.08 -5.74 -10.25
C ALA A 171 18.31 -4.48 -11.09
N ARG A 172 17.31 -4.10 -11.89
CA ARG A 172 17.24 -2.91 -12.73
C ARG A 172 16.91 -1.60 -12.00
N PHE A 173 16.22 -1.65 -10.86
CA PHE A 173 15.84 -0.48 -10.07
C PHE A 173 16.36 -0.60 -8.64
N PRO A 174 17.69 -0.59 -8.43
CA PRO A 174 18.31 -0.88 -7.14
C PRO A 174 17.88 0.07 -6.01
N ASN A 175 17.50 1.30 -6.36
CA ASN A 175 16.84 2.24 -5.47
C ASN A 175 15.35 2.34 -5.83
N PRO A 176 14.43 2.01 -4.89
CA PRO A 176 13.00 2.08 -5.14
C PRO A 176 12.44 3.52 -5.19
N ASN A 177 13.24 4.53 -4.85
CA ASN A 177 12.84 5.93 -4.93
C ASN A 177 13.62 6.63 -6.04
N ILE A 178 12.92 7.16 -7.02
CA ILE A 178 13.51 7.76 -8.22
C ILE A 178 12.91 9.16 -8.40
N ILE A 179 13.74 10.16 -8.70
CA ILE A 179 13.31 11.49 -9.12
C ILE A 179 13.78 11.73 -10.55
N LEU A 180 12.82 11.91 -11.45
CA LEU A 180 13.04 12.38 -12.81
C LEU A 180 13.11 13.90 -12.79
N TYR A 181 14.26 14.48 -13.13
CA TYR A 181 14.43 15.93 -13.04
C TYR A 181 14.99 16.54 -14.31
N GLY A 182 14.62 17.79 -14.56
CA GLY A 182 15.20 18.58 -15.65
C GLY A 182 14.28 19.70 -16.11
N PRO A 183 14.65 20.38 -17.20
CA PRO A 183 13.89 21.50 -17.74
C PRO A 183 12.47 21.10 -18.20
N PRO A 184 11.55 22.06 -18.37
CA PRO A 184 10.21 21.76 -18.88
C PRO A 184 10.26 21.23 -20.32
N GLY A 185 9.29 20.38 -20.68
CA GLY A 185 9.17 19.83 -22.03
C GLY A 185 10.20 18.75 -22.41
N THR A 186 10.91 18.14 -21.46
CA THR A 186 11.87 17.06 -21.71
C THR A 186 11.27 15.64 -21.63
N GLY A 187 9.94 15.54 -21.47
CA GLY A 187 9.23 14.26 -21.46
C GLY A 187 9.18 13.56 -20.10
N LYS A 188 9.38 14.27 -18.98
CA LYS A 188 9.35 13.69 -17.63
C LYS A 188 8.09 12.88 -17.35
N THR A 189 6.90 13.44 -17.64
CA THR A 189 5.61 12.75 -17.45
C THR A 189 5.52 11.47 -18.29
N ARG A 190 6.00 11.51 -19.54
CA ARG A 190 6.07 10.32 -20.41
C ARG A 190 6.97 9.24 -19.78
N SER A 191 8.18 9.63 -19.38
CA SER A 191 9.15 8.71 -18.77
C SER A 191 8.68 8.15 -17.43
N THR A 192 7.86 8.87 -16.67
CA THR A 192 7.23 8.36 -15.46
C THR A 192 6.29 7.18 -15.75
N LEU A 193 5.46 7.29 -16.79
CA LEU A 193 4.54 6.21 -17.20
C LEU A 193 5.32 5.00 -17.70
N GLU A 194 6.34 5.23 -18.53
CA GLU A 194 7.26 4.19 -19.02
C GLU A 194 7.92 3.46 -17.84
N LEU A 195 8.50 4.21 -16.89
CA LEU A 195 9.15 3.65 -15.71
C LEU A 195 8.17 2.86 -14.81
N ALA A 196 6.95 3.37 -14.62
CA ALA A 196 5.92 2.67 -13.87
C ALA A 196 5.55 1.34 -14.54
N TYR A 197 5.44 1.31 -15.87
CA TYR A 197 5.21 0.09 -16.63
C TYR A 197 6.32 -0.93 -16.42
N GLU A 198 7.58 -0.51 -16.55
CA GLU A 198 8.74 -1.39 -16.34
C GLU A 198 8.79 -1.97 -14.92
N ILE A 199 8.42 -1.17 -13.91
CA ILE A 199 8.38 -1.61 -12.52
C ILE A 199 7.24 -2.60 -12.27
N LEU A 200 6.03 -2.32 -12.78
CA LEU A 200 4.84 -3.13 -12.53
C LEU A 200 4.83 -4.45 -13.31
N THR A 201 5.49 -4.50 -14.48
CA THR A 201 5.46 -5.66 -15.38
C THR A 201 6.79 -6.40 -15.46
N GLY A 202 7.91 -5.75 -15.13
CA GLY A 202 9.25 -6.27 -15.36
C GLY A 202 9.68 -6.29 -16.83
N LYS A 203 8.86 -5.79 -17.76
CA LYS A 203 9.11 -5.84 -19.22
C LYS A 203 9.72 -4.55 -19.76
N GLN A 204 10.47 -4.66 -20.85
CA GLN A 204 11.06 -3.54 -21.61
C GLN A 204 10.50 -3.39 -23.01
N ASP A 205 9.94 -4.47 -23.55
CA ASP A 205 9.34 -4.48 -24.87
C ASP A 205 7.87 -4.09 -24.74
N TYR A 206 7.60 -2.79 -24.91
CA TYR A 206 6.27 -2.21 -24.85
C TYR A 206 6.20 -0.91 -25.64
N SER A 207 5.00 -0.58 -26.12
CA SER A 207 4.72 0.73 -26.71
C SER A 207 4.30 1.73 -25.64
N TYR A 208 4.41 3.02 -25.95
CA TYR A 208 3.90 4.05 -25.04
C TYR A 208 2.39 3.92 -24.78
N ALA A 209 1.63 3.44 -25.75
CA ALA A 209 0.21 3.19 -25.58
C ALA A 209 -0.05 2.09 -24.53
N ASP A 210 0.80 1.07 -24.46
CA ASP A 210 0.71 0.03 -23.43
C ASP A 210 0.98 0.60 -22.03
N ALA A 211 1.97 1.50 -21.91
CA ALA A 211 2.26 2.20 -20.67
C ALA A 211 1.08 3.09 -20.22
N GLN A 212 0.44 3.80 -21.14
CA GLN A 212 -0.76 4.60 -20.85
C GLN A 212 -1.95 3.74 -20.44
N LYS A 213 -2.17 2.62 -21.14
CA LYS A 213 -3.25 1.68 -20.83
C LYS A 213 -3.06 1.08 -19.43
N LEU A 214 -1.87 0.56 -19.13
CA LEU A 214 -1.56 0.00 -17.82
C LEU A 214 -1.72 1.06 -16.71
N PHE A 215 -1.27 2.29 -16.96
CA PHE A 215 -1.45 3.38 -16.00
C PHE A 215 -2.93 3.57 -15.65
N GLN A 216 -3.82 3.59 -16.63
CA GLN A 216 -5.26 3.74 -16.40
C GLN A 216 -5.88 2.52 -15.70
N GLU A 217 -5.44 1.31 -16.05
CA GLU A 217 -5.94 0.06 -15.46
C GLU A 217 -5.51 -0.11 -14.00
N GLU A 218 -4.30 0.33 -13.65
CA GLU A 218 -3.71 0.16 -12.32
C GLU A 218 -3.88 1.37 -11.40
N LEU A 219 -4.36 2.51 -11.91
CA LEU A 219 -4.62 3.70 -11.11
C LEU A 219 -5.69 3.40 -10.04
N GLY A 220 -5.35 3.68 -8.78
CA GLY A 220 -6.19 3.32 -7.65
C GLY A 220 -6.12 1.84 -7.28
N ASN A 221 -5.25 1.04 -7.90
CA ASN A 221 -4.95 -0.34 -7.53
C ASN A 221 -3.46 -0.50 -7.16
N ARG A 222 -2.61 -0.91 -8.10
CA ARG A 222 -1.15 -1.01 -7.89
C ARG A 222 -0.42 0.31 -8.13
N LEU A 223 -1.09 1.29 -8.71
CA LEU A 223 -0.54 2.60 -9.01
C LEU A 223 -1.38 3.72 -8.36
N GLU A 224 -0.71 4.74 -7.83
CA GLU A 224 -1.34 6.00 -7.42
C GLU A 224 -0.60 7.18 -8.06
N PHE A 225 -1.32 8.26 -8.32
CA PHE A 225 -0.77 9.49 -8.87
C PHE A 225 -1.21 10.67 -8.00
N VAL A 226 -0.26 11.52 -7.61
CA VAL A 226 -0.51 12.75 -6.86
C VAL A 226 0.38 13.86 -7.37
N THR A 227 -0.10 15.10 -7.35
CA THR A 227 0.68 16.30 -7.67
C THR A 227 0.87 17.12 -6.40
N PHE A 228 2.12 17.48 -6.09
CA PHE A 228 2.43 18.31 -4.92
C PHE A 228 2.18 19.79 -5.22
N HIS A 229 1.67 20.50 -4.22
CA HIS A 229 1.45 21.94 -4.23
C HIS A 229 1.85 22.54 -2.88
N GLN A 230 1.99 23.86 -2.80
CA GLN A 230 2.52 24.54 -1.60
C GLN A 230 1.72 24.25 -0.32
N SER A 231 0.40 24.06 -0.44
CA SER A 231 -0.49 23.73 0.68
C SER A 231 -0.61 22.24 0.98
N PHE A 232 0.15 21.37 0.30
CA PHE A 232 0.04 19.91 0.45
C PHE A 232 0.73 19.50 1.76
N THR A 233 0.02 18.77 2.63
CA THR A 233 0.53 18.49 3.99
C THR A 233 0.66 16.99 4.29
N TYR A 234 1.21 16.69 5.47
CA TYR A 234 1.30 15.34 6.02
C TYR A 234 -0.07 14.66 6.09
N GLU A 235 -1.11 15.42 6.44
CA GLU A 235 -2.48 14.95 6.58
C GLU A 235 -3.11 14.50 5.25
N ASP A 236 -2.69 15.10 4.13
CA ASP A 236 -3.12 14.70 2.78
C ASP A 236 -2.37 13.45 2.29
N PHE A 237 -1.12 13.31 2.71
CA PHE A 237 -0.21 12.30 2.20
C PHE A 237 -0.21 11.01 3.00
N VAL A 238 -0.11 11.11 4.33
CA VAL A 238 0.02 10.00 5.26
C VAL A 238 -1.30 9.75 5.98
N GLN A 239 -1.61 10.53 7.02
CA GLN A 239 -2.85 10.40 7.79
C GLN A 239 -3.18 11.73 8.45
N GLY A 240 -4.47 12.09 8.44
CA GLY A 240 -4.96 13.30 9.08
C GLY A 240 -6.35 13.14 9.66
N PHE A 241 -6.84 14.17 10.34
CA PHE A 241 -8.21 14.23 10.83
C PHE A 241 -9.02 15.21 9.98
N ARG A 242 -10.16 14.75 9.47
CA ARG A 242 -11.09 15.58 8.70
C ARG A 242 -12.36 15.80 9.52
N PRO A 243 -12.86 17.05 9.62
CA PRO A 243 -14.15 17.30 10.27
C PRO A 243 -15.27 16.73 9.39
N LYS A 244 -16.17 15.96 10.01
CA LYS A 244 -17.45 15.54 9.45
C LYS A 244 -18.58 16.00 10.37
N VAL A 245 -19.66 16.46 9.76
CA VAL A 245 -20.87 16.82 10.50
C VAL A 245 -21.77 15.60 10.58
N ILE A 246 -21.91 15.04 11.78
CA ILE A 246 -22.81 13.93 12.04
C ILE A 246 -23.92 14.45 12.97
N LYS A 247 -25.17 14.44 12.49
CA LYS A 247 -26.35 14.92 13.25
C LYS A 247 -26.19 16.35 13.82
N GLY A 248 -25.57 17.25 13.05
CA GLY A 248 -25.35 18.64 13.46
C GLY A 248 -24.18 18.85 14.44
N GLN A 249 -23.47 17.79 14.82
CA GLN A 249 -22.24 17.88 15.62
C GLN A 249 -21.01 17.66 14.75
N MET A 250 -19.98 18.48 14.96
CA MET A 250 -18.69 18.31 14.31
C MET A 250 -17.92 17.18 15.00
N VAL A 251 -17.58 16.14 14.23
CA VAL A 251 -16.78 15.00 14.65
C VAL A 251 -15.55 14.93 13.77
N PHE A 252 -14.37 14.74 14.35
CA PHE A 252 -13.15 14.53 13.58
C PHE A 252 -12.97 13.05 13.29
N GLU A 253 -12.91 12.69 12.01
CA GLU A 253 -12.64 11.31 11.57
C GLU A 253 -11.23 11.21 11.00
N LYS A 254 -10.53 10.12 11.31
CA LYS A 254 -9.25 9.78 10.71
C LYS A 254 -9.44 9.55 9.21
N SER A 255 -8.58 10.16 8.41
CA SER A 255 -8.55 10.07 6.96
C SER A 255 -7.16 9.63 6.53
N ASP A 256 -7.10 8.53 5.80
CA ASP A 256 -5.86 7.97 5.28
C ASP A 256 -5.47 8.68 3.98
N GLY A 257 -4.23 9.18 3.93
CA GLY A 257 -3.64 9.83 2.78
C GLY A 257 -3.15 8.85 1.71
N VAL A 258 -2.77 9.38 0.55
CA VAL A 258 -2.43 8.57 -0.64
C VAL A 258 -1.25 7.62 -0.41
N PHE A 259 -0.20 8.08 0.28
CA PHE A 259 0.99 7.29 0.58
C PHE A 259 0.66 6.15 1.54
N TYR A 260 -0.11 6.44 2.59
CA TYR A 260 -0.50 5.43 3.56
C TYR A 260 -1.33 4.31 2.90
N ARG A 261 -2.35 4.67 2.10
CA ARG A 261 -3.20 3.69 1.42
C ARG A 261 -2.41 2.76 0.50
N ILE A 262 -1.54 3.31 -0.35
CA ILE A 262 -0.74 2.47 -1.27
C ILE A 262 0.31 1.64 -0.53
N ALA A 263 0.94 2.19 0.52
CA ALA A 263 1.89 1.44 1.35
C ALA A 263 1.22 0.26 2.07
N GLN A 264 0.00 0.44 2.58
CA GLN A 264 -0.73 -0.66 3.21
C GLN A 264 -1.12 -1.75 2.21
N ARG A 265 -1.60 -1.38 1.02
CA ARG A 265 -1.90 -2.36 -0.05
C ARG A 265 -0.67 -3.16 -0.47
N ALA A 266 0.44 -2.46 -0.72
CA ALA A 266 1.70 -3.08 -1.09
C ALA A 266 2.21 -4.02 0.00
N ARG A 267 2.07 -3.63 1.27
CA ARG A 267 2.41 -4.44 2.42
C ARG A 267 1.52 -5.69 2.54
N GLN A 268 0.22 -5.56 2.35
CA GLN A 268 -0.71 -6.70 2.41
C GLN A 268 -0.47 -7.69 1.29
N GLU A 269 -0.14 -7.22 0.08
CA GLU A 269 0.28 -8.08 -1.01
C GLU A 269 1.58 -8.82 -0.67
N MET A 270 2.60 -8.12 -0.16
CA MET A 270 3.82 -8.78 0.32
C MET A 270 3.48 -9.83 1.37
N ILE A 271 2.64 -9.55 2.36
CA ILE A 271 2.33 -10.51 3.43
C ILE A 271 1.54 -11.71 2.88
N SER A 272 0.59 -11.48 1.96
CA SER A 272 -0.30 -12.52 1.42
C SER A 272 0.31 -13.38 0.31
N GLY A 273 1.24 -12.83 -0.49
CA GLY A 273 2.00 -13.58 -1.50
C GLY A 273 2.87 -14.69 -0.89
N HIS A 274 3.30 -14.52 0.36
CA HIS A 274 4.05 -15.54 1.10
C HIS A 274 3.17 -16.71 1.57
N SER A 275 1.86 -16.51 1.72
CA SER A 275 0.90 -17.55 2.12
C SER A 275 0.64 -18.56 1.00
N LYS A 276 0.84 -18.19 -0.27
CA LYS A 276 0.61 -19.07 -1.44
C LYS A 276 1.82 -19.94 -1.81
N ALA A 277 3.04 -19.59 -1.39
CA ALA A 277 4.26 -20.34 -1.71
C ALA A 277 4.49 -21.60 -0.85
N LYS A 278 3.56 -21.92 0.08
CA LYS A 278 3.68 -23.05 1.02
C LYS A 278 2.48 -24.01 1.03
N SER A 279 1.77 -24.15 -0.10
CA SER A 279 0.66 -25.11 -0.20
C SER A 279 0.78 -26.00 -1.43
N SER A 280 1.70 -26.96 -1.37
CA SER A 280 1.43 -28.31 -1.87
C SER A 280 0.97 -29.13 -0.65
N LYS A 281 -0.35 -29.33 -0.55
CA LYS A 281 -1.06 -30.17 0.44
C LYS A 281 -0.64 -29.97 1.90
N VAL A 282 -1.41 -29.15 2.61
CA VAL A 282 -2.14 -29.47 3.86
C VAL A 282 -2.70 -28.13 4.38
N GLU A 283 -3.98 -28.16 4.75
CA GLU A 283 -4.78 -27.00 5.18
C GLU A 283 -4.09 -26.21 6.31
N ALA A 284 -3.65 -24.99 6.02
CA ALA A 284 -3.04 -24.09 6.99
C ALA A 284 -3.93 -22.87 7.22
N GLN A 285 -4.69 -22.90 8.32
CA GLN A 285 -5.21 -21.71 8.98
C GLN A 285 -4.13 -21.16 9.92
N GLU A 286 -3.29 -20.22 9.45
CA GLU A 286 -2.40 -19.44 10.31
C GLU A 286 -2.87 -17.99 10.47
N LEU A 287 -2.72 -17.50 11.69
CA LEU A 287 -3.42 -16.37 12.29
C LEU A 287 -3.25 -15.02 11.57
N ILE A 288 -4.41 -14.49 11.23
CA ILE A 288 -4.71 -13.11 10.89
C ILE A 288 -4.53 -12.23 12.15
N PHE A 289 -3.55 -11.34 12.15
CA PHE A 289 -3.65 -10.07 12.87
C PHE A 289 -4.22 -9.05 11.88
N THR A 290 -5.49 -8.70 12.04
CA THR A 290 -6.18 -7.63 11.30
C THR A 290 -5.97 -6.29 12.00
N PRO A 291 -5.34 -5.32 11.33
CA PRO A 291 -5.77 -3.94 11.31
C PRO A 291 -6.44 -3.67 9.96
N ASP A 292 -7.77 -3.56 9.99
CA ASP A 292 -8.71 -3.13 8.95
C ASP A 292 -8.17 -3.00 7.50
N GLN A 293 -8.35 -4.08 6.73
CA GLN A 293 -8.77 -3.94 5.33
C GLN A 293 -10.27 -4.16 5.24
N PRO A 294 -10.99 -3.44 4.39
CA PRO A 294 -12.04 -4.05 3.63
C PRO A 294 -11.42 -4.52 2.31
N LEU A 295 -11.11 -5.82 2.24
CA LEU A 295 -11.42 -6.58 1.02
C LEU A 295 -12.83 -6.15 0.62
N LEU A 296 -13.02 -5.67 -0.62
CA LEU A 296 -14.35 -5.26 -1.09
C LEU A 296 -15.34 -6.37 -0.70
N THR A 297 -16.32 -6.01 0.12
CA THR A 297 -17.32 -6.97 0.58
C THR A 297 -18.03 -7.59 -0.62
N PRO A 298 -18.62 -8.80 -0.53
CA PRO A 298 -19.40 -9.38 -1.65
C PRO A 298 -20.47 -8.43 -2.19
N PHE A 299 -21.00 -7.56 -1.33
CA PHE A 299 -21.88 -6.45 -1.68
C PHE A 299 -21.20 -5.36 -2.54
N GLU A 300 -20.00 -4.92 -2.15
CA GLU A 300 -19.21 -3.93 -2.90
C GLU A 300 -18.73 -4.49 -4.24
N GLN A 301 -18.34 -5.78 -4.31
CA GLN A 301 -18.02 -6.46 -5.56
C GLN A 301 -19.21 -6.50 -6.52
N ALA A 302 -20.40 -6.82 -6.01
CA ALA A 302 -21.63 -6.80 -6.81
C ALA A 302 -21.99 -5.39 -7.31
N LEU A 303 -21.73 -4.34 -6.53
CA LEU A 303 -21.92 -2.96 -6.96
C LEU A 303 -20.98 -2.58 -8.11
N HIS A 304 -19.71 -3.01 -8.05
CA HIS A 304 -18.77 -2.83 -9.16
C HIS A 304 -19.22 -3.56 -10.43
N GLN A 305 -19.71 -4.80 -10.31
CA GLN A 305 -20.27 -5.54 -11.45
C GLN A 305 -21.54 -4.88 -12.01
N LEU A 306 -22.39 -4.31 -11.16
CA LEU A 306 -23.59 -3.59 -11.60
C LEU A 306 -23.22 -2.42 -12.51
N VAL A 307 -22.21 -1.62 -12.14
CA VAL A 307 -21.74 -0.47 -12.94
C VAL A 307 -21.10 -0.88 -14.28
N LYS A 308 -20.54 -2.08 -14.37
CA LYS A 308 -19.97 -2.66 -15.59
C LYS A 308 -21.04 -3.23 -16.55
N GLY A 309 -22.30 -3.36 -16.11
CA GLY A 309 -23.38 -3.84 -16.95
C GLY A 309 -23.70 -2.91 -18.14
N PRO A 310 -24.47 -3.39 -19.13
CA PRO A 310 -24.83 -2.62 -20.32
C PRO A 310 -25.56 -1.32 -19.95
N LYS A 311 -25.11 -0.20 -20.54
CA LYS A 311 -25.61 1.16 -20.33
C LYS A 311 -26.39 1.65 -21.54
N ASP A 312 -27.34 2.56 -21.34
CA ASP A 312 -27.98 3.29 -22.45
C ASP A 312 -27.11 4.44 -22.97
N SER A 313 -27.59 5.16 -23.99
CA SER A 313 -26.93 6.33 -24.57
C SER A 313 -26.71 7.49 -23.58
N ASN A 314 -27.37 7.46 -22.42
CA ASN A 314 -27.22 8.44 -21.35
C ASN A 314 -26.38 7.91 -20.17
N GLY A 315 -25.80 6.71 -20.29
CA GLY A 315 -24.88 6.13 -19.30
C GLY A 315 -25.56 5.42 -18.11
N TYR A 316 -26.88 5.20 -18.12
CA TYR A 316 -27.59 4.57 -17.02
C TYR A 316 -27.56 3.03 -17.10
N VAL A 317 -27.41 2.39 -15.95
CA VAL A 317 -27.58 0.93 -15.79
C VAL A 317 -29.02 0.65 -15.35
N PHE A 318 -29.64 -0.42 -15.86
CA PHE A 318 -31.03 -0.75 -15.55
C PHE A 318 -31.16 -1.94 -14.61
N VAL A 319 -32.09 -1.84 -13.66
CA VAL A 319 -32.52 -2.96 -12.81
C VAL A 319 -33.95 -3.34 -13.19
N SER A 320 -34.19 -4.64 -13.37
CA SER A 320 -35.51 -5.18 -13.74
C SER A 320 -36.41 -5.35 -12.51
N ARG A 321 -37.64 -4.88 -12.63
CA ARG A 321 -38.76 -5.11 -11.72
C ARG A 321 -39.90 -5.73 -12.52
N GLU A 322 -40.10 -7.04 -12.40
CA GLU A 322 -41.12 -7.79 -13.13
C GLU A 322 -41.12 -7.43 -14.64
N ASN A 323 -42.16 -6.72 -15.12
CA ASN A 323 -42.34 -6.33 -16.52
C ASN A 323 -41.83 -4.91 -16.85
N ALA A 324 -41.07 -4.27 -15.97
CA ALA A 324 -40.53 -2.92 -16.16
C ALA A 324 -39.05 -2.82 -15.76
N LYS A 325 -38.32 -1.88 -16.36
CA LYS A 325 -36.93 -1.54 -15.99
C LYS A 325 -36.86 -0.12 -15.46
N PHE A 326 -35.97 0.13 -14.50
CA PHE A 326 -35.70 1.47 -13.99
C PHE A 326 -34.20 1.75 -13.95
N PRO A 327 -33.77 3.00 -14.23
CA PRO A 327 -32.36 3.36 -14.25
C PRO A 327 -31.82 3.52 -12.82
N VAL A 328 -30.56 3.15 -12.67
CA VAL A 328 -29.79 3.17 -11.43
C VAL A 328 -28.39 3.74 -11.71
N THR A 329 -27.92 4.59 -10.81
CA THR A 329 -26.55 5.14 -10.80
C THR A 329 -25.92 4.84 -9.45
N VAL A 330 -24.65 4.42 -9.46
CA VAL A 330 -23.88 4.14 -8.25
C VAL A 330 -22.81 5.21 -8.10
N ASP A 331 -22.79 5.87 -6.94
CA ASP A 331 -21.76 6.84 -6.58
C ASP A 331 -20.94 6.25 -5.42
N PHE A 332 -19.72 5.83 -5.73
CA PHE A 332 -18.78 5.26 -4.76
C PHE A 332 -18.17 6.31 -3.82
N VAL A 333 -18.16 7.58 -4.22
CA VAL A 333 -17.65 8.69 -3.41
C VAL A 333 -18.66 9.05 -2.32
N SER A 334 -19.93 9.23 -2.67
CA SER A 334 -20.99 9.46 -1.68
C SER A 334 -21.50 8.19 -1.01
N ARG A 335 -21.07 7.00 -1.47
CA ARG A 335 -21.57 5.67 -1.04
C ARG A 335 -23.09 5.56 -1.13
N THR A 336 -23.66 6.03 -2.24
CA THR A 336 -25.11 5.98 -2.51
C THR A 336 -25.45 5.37 -3.86
N VAL A 337 -26.65 4.82 -3.95
CA VAL A 337 -27.26 4.34 -5.18
C VAL A 337 -28.50 5.18 -5.45
N SER A 338 -28.52 5.84 -6.60
CA SER A 338 -29.63 6.69 -7.05
C SER A 338 -30.50 5.93 -8.05
N PHE A 339 -31.82 6.04 -7.95
CA PHE A 339 -32.76 5.38 -8.87
C PHE A 339 -33.98 6.26 -9.16
N ARG A 340 -34.57 6.09 -10.34
CA ARG A 340 -35.74 6.86 -10.79
C ARG A 340 -36.97 5.99 -11.03
N ARG A 341 -38.16 6.52 -10.71
CA ARG A 341 -39.44 5.85 -10.93
C ARG A 341 -39.91 5.99 -12.39
N GLY A 342 -39.64 4.99 -13.24
CA GLY A 342 -40.19 4.86 -14.60
C GLY A 342 -39.48 5.69 -15.69
N LEU A 343 -39.69 5.30 -16.95
CA LEU A 343 -39.06 5.88 -18.16
C LEU A 343 -39.73 7.17 -18.67
N LYS A 344 -40.84 7.63 -18.07
CA LYS A 344 -41.52 8.85 -18.52
C LYS A 344 -40.88 10.08 -17.87
N GLN A 345 -40.53 11.07 -18.71
CA GLN A 345 -39.83 12.33 -18.42
C GLN A 345 -40.45 13.26 -17.34
N LYS A 346 -41.47 12.81 -16.59
CA LYS A 346 -42.21 13.61 -15.60
C LYS A 346 -42.17 13.03 -14.17
N ALA A 347 -41.12 12.31 -13.79
CA ALA A 347 -40.85 11.97 -12.38
C ALA A 347 -39.84 12.94 -11.76
N LYS A 348 -40.31 13.75 -10.79
CA LYS A 348 -39.52 14.67 -9.98
C LYS A 348 -38.53 13.90 -9.09
N GLN A 349 -37.26 14.28 -9.20
CA GLN A 349 -36.11 13.94 -8.34
C GLN A 349 -35.70 12.46 -8.26
N ASP A 350 -34.40 12.25 -8.43
CA ASP A 350 -33.76 10.95 -8.18
C ASP A 350 -33.82 10.64 -6.69
N LYS A 351 -34.08 9.37 -6.37
CA LYS A 351 -34.13 8.91 -4.99
C LYS A 351 -32.87 8.13 -4.68
N ASN A 352 -32.27 8.42 -3.53
CA ASN A 352 -30.99 7.87 -3.12
C ASN A 352 -31.17 6.87 -1.99
N VAL A 353 -30.41 5.78 -2.01
CA VAL A 353 -30.26 4.83 -0.91
C VAL A 353 -28.79 4.68 -0.58
N SER A 354 -28.43 4.74 0.71
CA SER A 354 -27.05 4.55 1.13
C SER A 354 -26.60 3.09 1.00
N PHE A 355 -25.31 2.88 0.79
CA PHE A 355 -24.69 1.55 0.77
C PHE A 355 -25.00 0.77 2.05
N THR A 356 -24.99 1.43 3.22
CA THR A 356 -25.31 0.78 4.50
C THR A 356 -26.72 0.22 4.53
N THR A 357 -27.70 0.98 4.03
CA THR A 357 -29.09 0.51 3.96
C THR A 357 -29.20 -0.60 2.92
N LEU A 358 -28.65 -0.43 1.73
CA LEU A 358 -28.76 -1.41 0.66
C LEU A 358 -28.02 -2.73 0.98
N ASN A 359 -26.90 -2.67 1.70
CA ASN A 359 -26.16 -3.84 2.17
C ASN A 359 -26.97 -4.66 3.19
N ARG A 360 -27.80 -4.01 4.03
CA ARG A 360 -28.74 -4.73 4.91
C ARG A 360 -29.75 -5.54 4.10
N TRP A 361 -30.29 -4.94 3.03
CA TRP A 361 -31.24 -5.60 2.11
C TRP A 361 -30.58 -6.67 1.23
N TYR A 362 -29.27 -6.58 1.01
CA TYR A 362 -28.49 -7.58 0.31
C TYR A 362 -28.28 -8.85 1.15
N ASN A 363 -28.07 -8.72 2.47
CA ASN A 363 -27.72 -9.84 3.35
C ASN A 363 -28.92 -10.53 4.03
N ASP A 364 -30.02 -9.81 4.31
CA ASP A 364 -31.11 -10.33 5.16
C ASP A 364 -32.40 -10.55 4.36
N GLN A 365 -32.77 -11.81 4.09
CA GLN A 365 -34.00 -12.16 3.34
C GLN A 365 -35.24 -12.34 4.23
N SER A 366 -35.04 -12.56 5.53
CA SER A 366 -36.04 -13.09 6.45
C SER A 366 -36.72 -12.02 7.32
N ASN A 367 -36.18 -10.80 7.36
CA ASN A 367 -36.58 -9.77 8.32
C ASN A 367 -36.98 -8.43 7.65
N VAL A 368 -37.50 -8.49 6.43
CA VAL A 368 -37.94 -7.30 5.69
C VAL A 368 -39.44 -7.06 5.97
N PRO A 369 -39.84 -5.97 6.64
CA PRO A 369 -41.24 -5.61 6.81
C PRO A 369 -41.87 -5.40 5.43
N ASN A 370 -43.14 -5.79 5.27
CA ASN A 370 -43.93 -5.69 4.04
C ASN A 370 -43.61 -4.39 3.24
N PRO A 371 -42.75 -4.46 2.20
CA PRO A 371 -42.06 -3.28 1.69
C PRO A 371 -43.02 -2.36 0.94
N ASN A 372 -43.13 -1.09 1.36
CA ASN A 372 -44.01 -0.11 0.75
C ASN A 372 -43.25 1.01 0.00
N GLY A 373 -43.88 1.58 -1.02
CA GLY A 373 -43.38 2.79 -1.71
C GLY A 373 -42.01 2.64 -2.38
N THR A 374 -40.99 3.32 -1.84
CA THR A 374 -39.61 3.30 -2.38
C THR A 374 -38.83 2.06 -1.99
N GLN A 375 -39.22 1.38 -0.91
CA GLN A 375 -38.52 0.20 -0.41
C GLN A 375 -38.60 -0.99 -1.37
N LEU A 376 -39.63 -1.06 -2.21
CA LEU A 376 -39.70 -2.03 -3.30
C LEU A 376 -38.48 -1.94 -4.23
N TYR A 377 -37.97 -0.74 -4.51
CA TYR A 377 -36.81 -0.57 -5.38
C TYR A 377 -35.53 -1.12 -4.73
N TYR A 378 -35.40 -0.99 -3.40
CA TYR A 378 -34.26 -1.54 -2.65
C TYR A 378 -34.24 -3.06 -2.75
N GLN A 379 -35.42 -3.70 -2.67
CA GLN A 379 -35.58 -5.14 -2.85
C GLN A 379 -35.09 -5.60 -4.23
N TYR A 380 -35.48 -4.91 -5.30
CA TYR A 380 -35.08 -5.26 -6.67
C TYR A 380 -33.59 -5.00 -6.93
N ILE A 381 -33.03 -3.89 -6.42
CA ILE A 381 -31.59 -3.61 -6.52
C ILE A 381 -30.80 -4.66 -5.74
N ALA A 382 -31.18 -4.97 -4.50
CA ALA A 382 -30.51 -5.98 -3.68
C ALA A 382 -30.64 -7.40 -4.26
N LYS A 383 -31.77 -7.72 -4.92
CA LYS A 383 -31.92 -8.97 -5.68
C LYS A 383 -30.94 -9.02 -6.86
N ARG A 384 -30.85 -7.95 -7.64
CA ARG A 384 -29.92 -7.88 -8.79
C ARG A 384 -28.46 -7.98 -8.37
N LEU A 385 -28.07 -7.33 -7.29
CA LEU A 385 -26.72 -7.44 -6.73
C LEU A 385 -26.39 -8.89 -6.31
N ARG A 386 -27.36 -9.62 -5.76
CA ARG A 386 -27.20 -11.05 -5.41
C ARG A 386 -27.11 -11.98 -6.63
N GLU A 387 -27.78 -11.62 -7.73
CA GLU A 387 -27.64 -12.37 -8.99
C GLU A 387 -26.23 -12.18 -9.57
N LEU A 388 -25.73 -10.95 -9.56
CA LEU A 388 -24.39 -10.61 -10.04
C LEU A 388 -23.31 -11.32 -9.21
N SER A 389 -23.44 -11.35 -7.88
CA SER A 389 -22.48 -12.05 -7.02
C SER A 389 -22.45 -13.58 -7.18
N LYS A 390 -23.39 -14.18 -7.92
CA LYS A 390 -23.44 -15.62 -8.22
C LYS A 390 -22.92 -16.00 -9.61
N GLN A 391 -22.60 -15.05 -10.48
CA GLN A 391 -22.10 -15.33 -11.83
C GLN A 391 -20.56 -15.26 -11.88
N PRO A 392 -19.85 -16.32 -12.32
CA PRO A 392 -18.42 -16.23 -12.62
C PRO A 392 -18.18 -15.40 -13.89
N ASP A 393 -17.13 -14.56 -13.90
CA ASP A 393 -16.75 -13.66 -15.01
C ASP A 393 -16.53 -14.43 -16.33
N ASN A 394 -17.52 -14.40 -17.23
CA ASN A 394 -17.45 -14.97 -18.59
C ASN A 394 -17.17 -13.89 -19.65
N THR A 395 -16.12 -13.09 -19.44
CA THR A 395 -15.56 -12.23 -20.50
C THR A 395 -14.04 -12.35 -20.52
N SER A 396 -13.55 -13.42 -21.12
CA SER A 396 -12.27 -13.48 -21.83
C SER A 396 -12.50 -14.33 -23.09
N PRO A 397 -12.00 -13.95 -24.27
CA PRO A 397 -12.25 -14.71 -25.49
C PRO A 397 -11.59 -16.08 -25.36
N ALA A 398 -12.35 -17.13 -25.64
CA ALA A 398 -11.85 -18.49 -25.75
C ALA A 398 -10.80 -18.54 -26.87
N THR A 399 -9.53 -18.68 -26.49
CA THR A 399 -8.50 -19.20 -27.39
C THR A 399 -8.42 -20.69 -27.12
N THR A 400 -8.76 -21.48 -28.13
CA THR A 400 -8.82 -22.93 -28.09
C THR A 400 -7.48 -23.52 -27.66
N ILE A 401 -7.54 -24.48 -26.75
CA ILE A 401 -6.43 -25.28 -26.24
C ILE A 401 -6.00 -26.24 -27.35
N SER A 402 -4.97 -25.90 -28.12
CA SER A 402 -4.24 -26.88 -28.93
C SER A 402 -2.76 -26.59 -29.17
N ASP A 403 -2.21 -25.41 -28.85
CA ASP A 403 -0.88 -25.03 -29.37
C ASP A 403 0.19 -24.69 -28.31
N PHE A 404 0.12 -25.25 -27.09
CA PHE A 404 1.21 -25.10 -26.11
C PHE A 404 1.47 -26.39 -25.31
N GLU A 405 1.71 -27.50 -26.02
CA GLU A 405 2.70 -28.47 -25.55
C GLU A 405 4.09 -27.89 -25.84
N GLN A 406 4.63 -27.12 -24.88
CA GLN A 406 6.06 -26.97 -24.59
C GLN A 406 6.27 -25.73 -23.69
N SER A 407 6.38 -25.98 -22.39
CA SER A 407 7.28 -25.34 -21.42
C SER A 407 6.65 -25.37 -20.04
N GLU A 408 6.77 -26.51 -19.37
CA GLU A 408 6.84 -26.52 -17.91
C GLU A 408 8.03 -25.64 -17.51
N SER A 409 7.74 -24.41 -17.07
CA SER A 409 8.68 -23.61 -16.31
C SER A 409 7.97 -23.14 -15.03
N GLU A 410 8.65 -23.40 -13.93
CA GLU A 410 8.22 -23.22 -12.54
C GLU A 410 7.57 -21.83 -12.32
N GLN A 411 6.27 -21.79 -12.04
CA GLN A 411 5.62 -20.54 -11.61
C GLN A 411 6.07 -20.18 -10.19
N GLN A 412 7.17 -19.44 -10.10
CA GLN A 412 7.51 -18.68 -8.89
C GLN A 412 6.36 -17.71 -8.58
N ASN A 413 5.78 -17.80 -7.38
CA ASN A 413 4.87 -16.77 -6.86
C ASN A 413 5.64 -15.44 -6.78
N THR A 414 5.45 -14.57 -7.76
CA THR A 414 6.14 -13.27 -7.84
C THR A 414 5.35 -12.23 -7.04
N ILE A 415 6.02 -11.63 -6.05
CA ILE A 415 5.49 -10.49 -5.29
C ILE A 415 5.22 -9.35 -6.28
N GLN A 416 4.02 -8.79 -6.23
CA GLN A 416 3.62 -7.72 -7.12
C GLN A 416 4.19 -6.37 -6.66
N ASN A 417 4.66 -5.58 -7.62
CA ASN A 417 5.15 -4.23 -7.35
C ASN A 417 4.01 -3.21 -7.32
N TYR A 418 4.23 -2.14 -6.58
CA TYR A 418 3.34 -0.99 -6.44
C TYR A 418 4.12 0.29 -6.77
N VAL A 419 3.45 1.29 -7.33
CA VAL A 419 4.08 2.55 -7.76
C VAL A 419 3.26 3.75 -7.27
N LEU A 420 3.92 4.68 -6.57
CA LEU A 420 3.37 6.00 -6.29
C LEU A 420 4.12 7.05 -7.12
N ILE A 421 3.38 7.72 -7.99
CA ILE A 421 3.88 8.84 -8.78
C ILE A 421 3.58 10.15 -8.03
N ILE A 422 4.62 10.95 -7.83
CA ILE A 422 4.57 12.25 -7.17
C ILE A 422 5.03 13.31 -8.17
N ASP A 423 4.07 13.93 -8.84
CA ASP A 423 4.35 14.99 -9.80
C ASP A 423 4.67 16.30 -9.06
N GLU A 424 5.60 17.08 -9.61
CA GLU A 424 6.03 18.37 -9.03
C GLU A 424 6.50 18.26 -7.57
N ILE A 425 7.32 17.24 -7.27
CA ILE A 425 7.69 16.87 -5.89
C ILE A 425 8.32 18.01 -5.08
N ASN A 426 8.96 18.97 -5.73
CA ASN A 426 9.60 20.13 -5.10
C ASN A 426 8.66 21.34 -4.88
N ARG A 427 7.38 21.26 -5.27
CA ARG A 427 6.36 22.29 -4.99
C ARG A 427 5.78 22.23 -3.58
N ALA A 428 6.08 21.19 -2.81
CA ALA A 428 5.75 21.09 -1.39
C ALA A 428 7.01 20.97 -0.53
N ASN A 429 6.89 21.25 0.77
CA ASN A 429 7.94 20.95 1.72
C ASN A 429 7.96 19.44 2.00
N ILE A 430 8.77 18.72 1.22
CA ILE A 430 8.82 17.24 1.26
C ILE A 430 9.14 16.72 2.67
N ALA A 431 10.03 17.37 3.42
CA ALA A 431 10.36 16.96 4.78
C ALA A 431 9.13 17.01 5.70
N ARG A 432 8.30 18.06 5.57
CA ARG A 432 7.04 18.18 6.32
C ARG A 432 5.98 17.19 5.83
N VAL A 433 5.89 16.94 4.52
CA VAL A 433 4.90 16.02 3.94
C VAL A 433 5.18 14.57 4.32
N PHE A 434 6.45 14.14 4.32
CA PHE A 434 6.83 12.78 4.71
C PHE A 434 6.96 12.62 6.23
N GLY A 435 7.22 13.68 6.99
CA GLY A 435 7.37 13.63 8.44
C GLY A 435 8.44 12.61 8.86
N GLU A 436 8.08 11.74 9.81
CA GLU A 436 8.92 10.66 10.31
C GLU A 436 9.17 9.52 9.29
N LEU A 437 8.34 9.43 8.25
CA LEU A 437 8.46 8.38 7.23
C LEU A 437 9.65 8.57 6.29
N ILE A 438 10.29 9.75 6.33
CA ILE A 438 11.48 10.04 5.55
C ILE A 438 12.58 8.98 5.77
N THR A 439 12.70 8.46 6.99
CA THR A 439 13.69 7.42 7.33
C THR A 439 13.35 6.08 6.69
N LEU A 440 12.05 5.78 6.51
CA LEU A 440 11.57 4.53 5.92
C LEU A 440 11.70 4.48 4.40
N LEU A 441 12.13 5.58 3.77
CA LEU A 441 12.45 5.57 2.35
C LEU A 441 13.74 4.80 2.05
N GLU A 442 14.63 4.66 3.03
CA GLU A 442 15.88 3.91 2.88
C GLU A 442 15.60 2.41 2.66
N LYS A 443 16.28 1.81 1.68
CA LYS A 443 16.05 0.43 1.22
C LYS A 443 16.16 -0.61 2.33
N ASP A 444 17.14 -0.48 3.23
CA ASP A 444 17.36 -1.40 4.35
C ASP A 444 16.30 -1.26 5.43
N LYS A 445 15.69 -0.08 5.58
CA LYS A 445 14.68 0.26 6.59
C LYS A 445 13.26 -0.19 6.25
N ARG A 446 13.03 -0.54 4.98
CA ARG A 446 11.74 -1.03 4.48
C ARG A 446 11.43 -2.45 4.96
N LEU A 447 10.15 -2.80 4.95
CA LEU A 447 9.71 -4.18 5.15
C LEU A 447 10.26 -5.06 4.02
N GLY A 448 11.05 -6.07 4.38
CA GLY A 448 11.84 -6.91 3.46
C GLY A 448 13.32 -6.51 3.37
N GLY A 449 13.72 -5.38 3.96
CA GLY A 449 15.11 -4.93 4.05
C GLY A 449 15.92 -5.67 5.12
N SER A 450 17.23 -5.41 5.15
CA SER A 450 18.14 -5.98 6.16
C SER A 450 17.83 -5.46 7.57
N ASN A 451 17.45 -4.18 7.69
CA ASN A 451 17.25 -3.44 8.94
C ASN A 451 15.85 -2.80 9.03
N THR A 452 14.80 -3.58 8.79
CA THR A 452 13.40 -3.12 8.80
C THR A 452 13.09 -2.30 10.06
N LEU A 453 12.54 -1.10 9.88
CA LEU A 453 12.20 -0.19 10.96
C LEU A 453 10.69 0.06 11.00
N PRO A 454 9.96 -0.46 12.00
CA PRO A 454 8.60 -0.03 12.28
C PRO A 454 8.59 1.33 12.99
N VAL A 455 7.62 2.19 12.63
CA VAL A 455 7.40 3.48 13.30
C VAL A 455 5.99 3.55 13.88
N THR A 456 5.82 4.47 14.83
CA THR A 456 4.52 4.86 15.36
C THR A 456 4.10 6.16 14.71
N LEU A 457 2.95 6.17 14.05
CA LEU A 457 2.39 7.35 13.40
C LEU A 457 1.84 8.33 14.46
N PRO A 458 1.73 9.64 14.16
CA PRO A 458 1.12 10.63 15.04
C PRO A 458 -0.32 10.32 15.42
N SER A 459 -1.01 9.52 14.61
CA SER A 459 -2.36 9.00 14.91
C SER A 459 -2.38 8.00 16.08
N GLY A 460 -1.22 7.57 16.58
CA GLY A 460 -1.06 6.53 17.61
C GLY A 460 -0.96 5.11 17.04
N GLU A 461 -1.09 4.95 15.72
CA GLU A 461 -0.95 3.67 15.04
C GLU A 461 0.49 3.17 15.13
N GLN A 462 0.68 1.98 15.72
CA GLN A 462 2.01 1.39 15.91
C GLN A 462 2.33 0.37 14.81
N GLY A 463 3.60 0.29 14.43
CA GLY A 463 4.09 -0.76 13.54
C GLY A 463 3.94 -0.45 12.05
N PHE A 464 3.75 0.82 11.68
CA PHE A 464 3.74 1.23 10.28
C PHE A 464 5.13 1.03 9.66
N THR A 465 5.17 0.49 8.45
CA THR A 465 6.41 0.22 7.70
C THR A 465 6.16 0.47 6.21
N VAL A 466 7.15 0.99 5.51
CA VAL A 466 7.12 1.09 4.04
C VAL A 466 7.60 -0.24 3.44
N PRO A 467 6.84 -0.89 2.55
CA PRO A 467 7.22 -2.18 1.97
C PRO A 467 8.23 -2.06 0.83
N ALA A 468 9.07 -3.09 0.64
CA ALA A 468 10.12 -3.10 -0.37
C ALA A 468 9.59 -3.15 -1.82
N ASN A 469 8.36 -3.64 -2.02
CA ASN A 469 7.69 -3.67 -3.33
C ASN A 469 7.00 -2.35 -3.70
N LEU A 470 7.04 -1.31 -2.85
CA LEU A 470 6.52 0.03 -3.18
C LEU A 470 7.62 0.92 -3.76
N TYR A 471 7.43 1.39 -4.99
CA TYR A 471 8.32 2.31 -5.67
C TYR A 471 7.75 3.73 -5.67
N LEU A 472 8.62 4.72 -5.48
CA LEU A 472 8.27 6.14 -5.55
C LEU A 472 8.91 6.76 -6.78
N ILE A 473 8.12 7.39 -7.63
CA ILE A 473 8.61 8.11 -8.82
C ILE A 473 8.20 9.57 -8.69
N GLY A 474 9.17 10.44 -8.41
CA GLY A 474 8.99 11.88 -8.38
C GLY A 474 9.30 12.53 -9.73
N THR A 475 8.60 13.60 -10.09
CA THR A 475 9.04 14.50 -11.17
C THR A 475 9.45 15.85 -10.57
N MET A 476 10.47 16.48 -11.15
CA MET A 476 10.99 17.76 -10.67
C MET A 476 11.33 18.68 -11.84
N ASN A 477 10.67 19.85 -11.91
CA ASN A 477 11.10 20.94 -12.77
C ASN A 477 12.26 21.69 -12.11
N THR A 478 13.36 21.85 -12.84
CA THR A 478 14.57 22.53 -12.34
C THR A 478 14.62 24.02 -12.65
N ALA A 479 13.85 24.49 -13.63
CA ALA A 479 13.86 25.89 -14.06
C ALA A 479 13.09 26.82 -13.09
N ASP A 480 12.15 26.25 -12.33
CA ASP A 480 11.24 26.98 -11.45
C ASP A 480 11.98 27.51 -10.22
N ARG A 481 12.11 28.84 -10.14
CA ARG A 481 12.84 29.56 -9.08
C ARG A 481 12.12 29.59 -7.72
N SER A 482 10.84 29.25 -7.69
CA SER A 482 9.96 29.34 -6.51
C SER A 482 9.95 28.06 -5.64
N LEU A 483 10.83 27.10 -5.93
CA LEU A 483 10.76 25.76 -5.36
C LEU A 483 11.71 25.60 -4.16
N ALA A 484 11.24 24.88 -3.14
CA ALA A 484 12.04 24.58 -1.97
C ALA A 484 13.25 23.73 -2.40
N LEU A 485 14.46 24.15 -1.99
CA LEU A 485 15.65 23.34 -2.21
C LEU A 485 15.47 22.00 -1.50
N LEU A 486 15.62 20.92 -2.27
CA LEU A 486 15.50 19.56 -1.74
C LEU A 486 16.61 19.32 -0.70
N ASP A 487 16.19 18.98 0.53
CA ASP A 487 17.11 18.71 1.64
C ASP A 487 18.11 17.59 1.28
N ILE A 488 19.36 17.73 1.74
CA ILE A 488 20.42 16.73 1.62
C ILE A 488 19.95 15.37 2.16
N ALA A 489 19.17 15.38 3.24
CA ALA A 489 18.62 14.17 3.83
C ALA A 489 17.65 13.45 2.87
N LEU A 490 16.90 14.17 2.04
CA LEU A 490 16.07 13.57 1.00
C LEU A 490 16.91 13.13 -0.19
N ARG A 491 17.90 13.93 -0.60
CA ARG A 491 18.76 13.60 -1.74
C ARG A 491 19.45 12.25 -1.60
N ARG A 492 19.89 11.86 -0.40
CA ARG A 492 20.53 10.56 -0.16
C ARG A 492 19.58 9.35 -0.30
N ARG A 493 18.26 9.58 -0.35
CA ARG A 493 17.22 8.54 -0.32
C ARG A 493 16.55 8.32 -1.67
N PHE A 494 16.75 9.24 -2.61
CA PHE A 494 16.26 9.17 -3.97
C PHE A 494 17.42 9.03 -4.96
N GLU A 495 17.21 8.25 -6.01
CA GLU A 495 18.04 8.24 -7.20
C GLU A 495 17.59 9.36 -8.15
N PHE A 496 18.49 10.26 -8.51
CA PHE A 496 18.19 11.39 -9.40
C PHE A 496 18.53 11.02 -10.84
N ARG A 497 17.53 10.95 -11.71
CA ARG A 497 17.69 10.68 -13.13
C ARG A 497 17.46 11.95 -13.94
N PRO A 498 18.49 12.48 -14.62
CA PRO A 498 18.36 13.69 -15.42
C PRO A 498 17.62 13.41 -16.72
N LEU A 499 16.67 14.29 -17.07
CA LEU A 499 15.98 14.32 -18.34
C LEU A 499 16.17 15.70 -18.99
N TYR A 500 17.15 15.76 -19.89
CA TYR A 500 17.49 16.95 -20.68
C TYR A 500 16.97 16.84 -22.12
N PRO A 501 16.97 17.94 -22.89
CA PRO A 501 16.50 17.92 -24.27
C PRO A 501 17.23 16.87 -25.11
N ARG A 502 16.46 16.10 -25.87
CA ARG A 502 16.92 15.12 -26.83
C ARG A 502 16.74 15.67 -28.24
N TYR A 503 17.76 15.55 -29.09
CA TYR A 503 17.76 16.10 -30.44
C TYR A 503 17.69 15.01 -31.53
N ASP A 504 17.85 13.75 -31.12
CA ASP A 504 17.69 12.54 -31.92
C ASP A 504 16.20 12.24 -32.23
N VAL A 505 15.29 12.69 -31.38
CA VAL A 505 13.83 12.48 -31.51
C VAL A 505 13.19 13.18 -32.72
N PHE A 506 13.89 14.11 -33.36
CA PHE A 506 13.38 14.85 -34.53
C PHE A 506 13.35 14.00 -35.82
N GLY A 507 13.95 12.80 -35.83
CA GLY A 507 13.77 11.79 -36.88
C GLY A 507 14.00 12.31 -38.31
N LYS A 508 12.99 12.13 -39.18
CA LYS A 508 12.97 12.56 -40.61
C LYS A 508 12.32 13.94 -40.84
N MET A 509 12.07 14.73 -39.79
CA MET A 509 11.54 16.09 -39.99
C MET A 509 12.52 16.87 -40.88
N LYS A 510 11.99 17.50 -41.92
CA LYS A 510 12.80 18.14 -42.98
C LYS A 510 13.14 19.60 -42.70
N ASP A 511 12.73 20.14 -41.56
CA ASP A 511 12.89 21.55 -41.23
C ASP A 511 14.01 21.80 -40.22
N ASP A 512 14.41 23.07 -40.13
CA ASP A 512 15.56 23.52 -39.34
C ASP A 512 15.28 23.55 -37.83
N ARG A 513 14.16 22.96 -37.35
CA ARG A 513 13.72 23.05 -35.95
C ARG A 513 14.70 22.41 -34.99
N LYS A 514 15.31 21.29 -35.40
CA LYS A 514 16.34 20.59 -34.62
C LYS A 514 17.56 21.48 -34.40
N ASP A 515 18.11 22.02 -35.48
CA ASP A 515 19.32 22.84 -35.44
C ASP A 515 19.08 24.17 -34.71
N THR A 516 17.90 24.75 -34.92
CA THR A 516 17.44 25.96 -34.20
C THR A 516 17.38 25.71 -32.71
N LEU A 517 16.74 24.62 -32.26
CA LEU A 517 16.63 24.28 -30.84
C LEU A 517 18.01 23.96 -30.22
N GLN A 518 18.92 23.33 -30.96
CA GLN A 518 20.29 23.06 -30.51
C GLN A 518 21.08 24.35 -30.27
N LYS A 519 21.09 25.27 -31.25
CA LYS A 519 21.77 26.56 -31.14
C LYS A 519 21.19 27.40 -30.00
N LEU A 520 19.86 27.44 -29.90
CA LEU A 520 19.15 28.15 -28.84
C LEU A 520 19.54 27.62 -27.46
N ASN A 521 19.52 26.30 -27.28
CA ASN A 521 19.90 25.67 -26.01
C ASN A 521 21.37 25.86 -25.66
N ALA A 522 22.28 25.85 -26.65
CA ALA A 522 23.69 26.16 -26.42
C ALA A 522 23.86 27.59 -25.86
N GLU A 523 23.10 28.54 -26.40
CA GLU A 523 23.13 29.92 -25.94
C GLU A 523 22.51 30.10 -24.54
N ILE A 524 21.41 29.41 -24.25
CA ILE A 524 20.80 29.41 -22.91
C ILE A 524 21.77 28.86 -21.86
N VAL A 525 22.47 27.75 -22.17
CA VAL A 525 23.47 27.16 -21.28
C VAL A 525 24.61 28.14 -21.01
N ARG A 526 25.06 28.85 -22.05
CA ARG A 526 26.13 29.87 -21.95
C ARG A 526 25.74 31.04 -21.05
N GLN A 527 24.51 31.52 -21.15
CA GLN A 527 24.06 32.70 -20.40
C GLN A 527 23.46 32.38 -19.01
N LYS A 528 22.99 31.15 -18.79
CA LYS A 528 22.41 30.70 -17.52
C LYS A 528 22.95 29.34 -17.08
N SER A 529 22.24 28.27 -17.39
CA SER A 529 22.58 26.90 -17.00
C SER A 529 21.78 25.90 -17.81
N ARG A 530 22.20 24.62 -17.77
CA ARG A 530 21.49 23.49 -18.38
C ARG A 530 20.04 23.32 -17.93
N ASP A 531 19.71 23.77 -16.73
CA ASP A 531 18.38 23.57 -16.14
C ASP A 531 17.31 24.50 -16.74
N PHE A 532 17.73 25.52 -17.51
CA PHE A 532 16.87 26.45 -18.25
C PHE A 532 16.74 26.08 -19.73
N GLN A 533 17.30 24.96 -20.18
CA GLN A 533 17.16 24.57 -21.58
C GLN A 533 15.68 24.35 -21.96
N ILE A 534 15.32 24.60 -23.21
CA ILE A 534 13.98 24.35 -23.74
C ILE A 534 13.90 22.89 -24.17
N GLY A 535 12.88 22.21 -23.67
CA GLY A 535 12.58 20.82 -24.00
C GLY A 535 12.19 20.59 -25.45
N HIS A 536 12.48 19.39 -25.95
CA HIS A 536 12.18 18.99 -27.32
C HIS A 536 10.67 18.86 -27.58
N ALA A 537 9.86 18.57 -26.56
CA ALA A 537 8.41 18.40 -26.70
C ALA A 537 7.71 19.63 -27.29
N TYR A 538 8.23 20.84 -27.08
CA TYR A 538 7.71 22.08 -27.67
C TYR A 538 7.77 22.09 -29.21
N PHE A 539 8.65 21.28 -29.80
CA PHE A 539 8.95 21.27 -31.23
C PHE A 539 8.57 19.95 -31.92
N LEU A 540 7.94 19.01 -31.22
CA LEU A 540 7.65 17.68 -31.77
C LEU A 540 6.39 17.61 -32.64
N ASP A 541 5.48 18.59 -32.55
CA ASP A 541 4.28 18.62 -33.38
C ASP A 541 4.64 19.00 -34.83
N PRO A 542 4.47 18.09 -35.81
CA PRO A 542 4.84 18.36 -37.20
C PRO A 542 3.95 19.41 -37.86
N GLU A 543 2.71 19.61 -37.37
CA GLU A 543 1.75 20.56 -37.95
C GLU A 543 2.00 22.01 -37.49
N GLU A 544 2.76 22.21 -36.41
CA GLU A 544 3.12 23.53 -35.93
C GLU A 544 4.33 24.12 -36.68
N SER A 545 4.17 25.37 -37.13
CA SER A 545 5.26 26.16 -37.71
C SER A 545 6.20 26.71 -36.62
N LEU A 546 7.45 26.99 -36.99
CA LEU A 546 8.41 27.65 -36.09
C LEU A 546 7.87 28.99 -35.56
N GLU A 547 7.16 29.76 -36.38
CA GLU A 547 6.54 31.01 -35.95
C GLU A 547 5.54 30.80 -34.80
N SER A 548 4.65 29.81 -34.94
CA SER A 548 3.69 29.45 -33.90
C SER A 548 4.39 28.98 -32.62
N ILE A 549 5.38 28.09 -32.74
CA ILE A 549 6.16 27.56 -31.62
C ILE A 549 6.86 28.69 -30.87
N PHE A 550 7.55 29.58 -31.60
CA PHE A 550 8.32 30.64 -30.97
C PHE A 550 7.43 31.69 -30.32
N ASN A 551 6.43 32.19 -31.04
CA ASN A 551 5.55 33.25 -30.55
C ASN A 551 4.62 32.78 -29.44
N GLY A 552 4.17 31.53 -29.49
CA GLY A 552 3.21 30.99 -28.53
C GLY A 552 3.84 30.35 -27.30
N LYS A 553 5.06 29.78 -27.42
CA LYS A 553 5.63 28.94 -26.36
C LYS A 553 7.04 29.36 -25.94
N VAL A 554 7.95 29.57 -26.90
CA VAL A 554 9.39 29.79 -26.58
C VAL A 554 9.67 31.19 -26.07
N ILE A 555 9.23 32.24 -26.78
CA ILE A 555 9.48 33.63 -26.40
C ILE A 555 8.87 33.95 -25.02
N PRO A 556 7.60 33.58 -24.73
CA PRO A 556 7.04 33.75 -23.38
C PRO A 556 7.87 33.08 -22.28
N LEU A 557 8.34 31.84 -22.52
CA LEU A 557 9.19 31.11 -21.57
C LEU A 557 10.55 31.79 -21.36
N LEU A 558 11.16 32.31 -22.44
CA LEU A 558 12.41 33.06 -22.34
C LEU A 558 12.22 34.36 -21.55
N TYR A 559 11.10 35.06 -21.71
CA TYR A 559 10.79 36.21 -20.88
C TYR A 559 10.75 35.83 -19.39
N GLU A 560 10.12 34.73 -19.00
CA GLU A 560 10.15 34.27 -17.61
C GLU A 560 11.58 33.97 -17.13
N TYR A 561 12.38 33.29 -17.95
CA TYR A 561 13.76 32.95 -17.60
C TYR A 561 14.62 34.20 -17.40
N PHE A 562 14.45 35.20 -18.26
CA PHE A 562 15.22 36.44 -18.26
C PHE A 562 14.51 37.60 -17.56
N LEU A 563 13.48 37.33 -16.74
CA LEU A 563 12.77 38.33 -15.93
C LEU A 563 12.22 39.51 -16.75
N ASN A 564 11.59 39.20 -17.89
CA ASN A 564 11.04 40.15 -18.85
C ASN A 564 12.07 41.12 -19.49
N ASP A 565 13.36 40.76 -19.48
CA ASP A 565 14.43 41.53 -20.16
C ASP A 565 14.39 41.29 -21.68
N GLU A 566 13.58 42.08 -22.39
CA GLU A 566 13.40 41.99 -23.83
C GLU A 566 14.69 42.14 -24.65
N PRO A 567 15.55 43.16 -24.42
CA PRO A 567 16.81 43.27 -25.15
C PRO A 567 17.68 42.03 -25.02
N LYS A 568 17.70 41.41 -23.84
CA LYS A 568 18.47 40.18 -23.59
C LYS A 568 17.88 38.97 -24.30
N VAL A 569 16.55 38.81 -24.27
CA VAL A 569 15.87 37.74 -25.01
C VAL A 569 16.10 37.89 -26.52
N GLN A 570 15.98 39.11 -27.06
CA GLN A 570 16.26 39.40 -28.46
C GLN A 570 17.72 39.11 -28.84
N ALA A 571 18.67 39.52 -28.01
CA ALA A 571 20.09 39.26 -28.24
C ALA A 571 20.43 37.76 -28.22
N LEU A 572 19.81 37.00 -27.30
CA LEU A 572 19.94 35.55 -27.21
C LEU A 572 19.39 34.86 -28.47
N LEU A 573 18.19 35.22 -28.91
CA LEU A 573 17.57 34.68 -30.12
C LEU A 573 18.39 35.01 -31.37
N ARG A 574 18.85 36.26 -31.50
CA ARG A 574 19.72 36.68 -32.62
C ARG A 574 21.03 35.87 -32.66
N THR A 575 21.65 35.64 -31.50
CA THR A 575 22.91 34.86 -31.40
C THR A 575 22.67 33.38 -31.77
N ALA A 576 21.50 32.84 -31.44
CA ALA A 576 21.09 31.50 -31.84
C ALA A 576 20.72 31.37 -33.33
N GLY A 577 20.76 32.47 -34.10
CA GLY A 577 20.38 32.50 -35.52
C GLY A 577 18.88 32.62 -35.76
N VAL A 578 18.09 32.99 -34.75
CA VAL A 578 16.65 33.21 -34.86
C VAL A 578 16.39 34.67 -35.21
N THR A 579 15.66 34.90 -36.32
CA THR A 579 15.24 36.24 -36.72
C THR A 579 14.00 36.66 -35.93
N THR A 580 14.02 37.87 -35.40
CA THR A 580 12.92 38.45 -34.60
C THR A 580 12.72 39.92 -34.92
N HIS A 581 11.51 40.43 -34.72
CA HIS A 581 11.18 41.86 -34.75
C HIS A 581 10.38 42.25 -33.50
N VAL A 582 10.30 43.54 -33.21
CA VAL A 582 9.49 44.06 -32.08
C VAL A 582 8.20 44.62 -32.66
N ASP A 583 7.07 44.08 -32.21
CA ASP A 583 5.74 44.61 -32.47
C ASP A 583 5.32 45.54 -31.33
N GLN A 584 4.78 46.72 -31.66
CA GLN A 584 4.44 47.75 -30.67
C GLN A 584 3.31 47.34 -29.70
N SER A 585 2.45 46.41 -30.12
CA SER A 585 1.28 45.99 -29.35
C SER A 585 1.54 44.76 -28.48
N VAL A 586 2.44 43.87 -28.90
CA VAL A 586 2.63 42.54 -28.31
C VAL A 586 4.08 42.18 -28.00
N GLY A 587 5.04 43.08 -28.27
CA GLY A 587 6.46 42.89 -27.95
C GLY A 587 7.22 42.06 -28.99
N LEU A 588 8.26 41.37 -28.55
CA LEU A 588 9.14 40.58 -29.41
C LEU A 588 8.41 39.42 -30.10
N ARG A 589 8.58 39.30 -31.42
CA ARG A 589 7.99 38.26 -32.27
C ARG A 589 9.05 37.58 -33.15
N TYR A 590 8.84 36.30 -33.44
CA TYR A 590 9.60 35.50 -34.39
C TYR A 590 9.33 35.95 -35.82
N GLY A 591 10.35 35.87 -36.67
CA GLY A 591 10.28 36.19 -38.09
C GLY A 591 10.66 37.64 -38.41
N PRO A 592 10.81 37.96 -39.70
CA PRO A 592 11.02 39.34 -40.14
C PRO A 592 9.80 40.20 -39.79
N ALA A 593 9.98 41.52 -39.69
CA ALA A 593 8.85 42.44 -39.53
C ALA A 593 7.87 42.21 -40.70
N GLY A 594 6.63 41.83 -40.39
CA GLY A 594 5.57 41.73 -41.39
C GLY A 594 5.31 43.09 -42.05
N PRO A 595 4.66 43.14 -43.23
CA PRO A 595 4.17 44.40 -43.75
C PRO A 595 3.23 45.01 -42.70
N ALA A 596 3.49 46.26 -42.30
CA ALA A 596 2.72 46.95 -41.27
C ALA A 596 1.22 46.86 -41.61
N THR A 597 0.49 46.00 -40.90
CA THR A 597 -0.96 45.95 -40.96
C THR A 597 -1.48 47.20 -40.25
N ARG A 598 -1.91 48.17 -41.07
CA ARG A 598 -2.56 49.40 -40.64
C ARG A 598 -3.91 49.15 -39.99
#